data_AF-A0A349EG60-F1
#
_entry.id   AF-A0A349EG60-F1
#
_cell.length_a   1.000
_cell.length_b   1.000
_cell.length_c   1.000
_cell.angle_alpha   90.00
_cell.angle_beta   90.00
_cell.angle_gamma   90.00
#
_symmetry.space_group_name_H-M   'P 1'
#
loop_
_entity.id
_entity.type
_entity.pdbx_description
1 polymer ?
#
loop_
_entity_poly.entity_id
_entity_poly.type
_entity_poly.pdbx_seq_one_letter_code
_entity_poly.pdbx_strand_id
1 'polypeptide(L)' 'MLQIQPRNLIGTWRRFGQFGPVYEIIAEGKKLPEGDETLRIRVIESGEELEYKLTDILDDPKER' A
#
# COMPACT_ATOMS: atom_id res chain seq x y z
N MET A 1 -15.13 8.95 12.49
CA MET A 1 -14.29 7.94 11.83
C MET A 1 -13.00 8.64 11.41
N LEU A 2 -11.83 8.19 11.88
CA LEU A 2 -10.57 8.77 11.42
C LEU A 2 -10.35 8.32 9.98
N GLN A 3 -10.48 9.25 9.04
CA GLN A 3 -10.15 9.01 7.65
C GLN A 3 -8.62 8.89 7.57
N ILE A 4 -8.11 7.68 7.31
CA ILE A 4 -6.68 7.49 7.08
C ILE A 4 -6.35 8.21 5.78
N GLN A 5 -5.51 9.24 5.86
CA GLN A 5 -4.97 9.88 4.67
C GLN A 5 -3.89 8.97 4.07
N PRO A 6 -3.93 8.65 2.77
CA PRO A 6 -2.99 7.72 2.14
C PRO A 6 -1.54 8.13 2.33
N ARG A 7 -1.29 9.44 2.31
CA ARG A 7 0.04 10.02 2.51
C ARG A 7 0.66 9.62 3.86
N ASN A 8 -0.14 9.34 4.88
CA ASN A 8 0.35 8.91 6.19
C ASN A 8 0.85 7.45 6.19
N LEU A 9 0.59 6.70 5.12
CA LEU A 9 1.06 5.33 4.95
C LEU A 9 2.43 5.26 4.26
N ILE A 10 2.90 6.36 3.65
CA ILE A 10 4.21 6.40 2.99
C ILE A 10 5.32 6.20 4.03
N GLY A 11 6.27 5.33 3.69
CA GLY A 11 7.36 4.89 4.57
C GLY A 11 6.94 3.82 5.59
N THR A 12 5.74 3.24 5.45
CA THR A 12 5.31 2.07 6.23
C THR A 12 5.37 0.79 5.41
N TRP A 13 5.43 -0.34 6.11
CA TRP A 13 5.51 -1.66 5.52
C TRP A 13 4.25 -2.48 5.80
N ARG A 14 3.88 -3.29 4.82
CA ARG A 14 2.81 -4.29 4.93
C ARG A 14 3.21 -5.56 4.23
N ARG A 15 2.40 -6.60 4.40
CA ARG A 15 2.56 -7.90 3.77
C ARG A 15 1.35 -8.21 2.92
N PHE A 16 1.57 -8.73 1.71
CA PHE A 16 0.45 -9.20 0.88
C PHE A 16 -0.23 -10.39 1.54
N GLY A 17 -1.43 -10.17 2.07
CA GLY A 17 -2.13 -11.13 2.91
C GLY A 17 -1.25 -11.67 4.06
N GLN A 18 -1.60 -12.85 4.55
CA GLN A 18 -0.93 -13.42 5.73
C GLN A 18 0.48 -13.98 5.42
N PHE A 19 0.76 -14.38 4.18
CA PHE A 19 1.95 -15.17 3.82
C PHE A 19 2.72 -14.65 2.61
N GLY A 20 2.27 -13.57 1.97
CA GLY A 20 2.95 -13.01 0.81
C GLY A 20 4.20 -12.22 1.17
N PRO A 21 4.85 -11.61 0.16
CA PRO A 21 6.05 -10.81 0.38
C PRO A 21 5.75 -9.51 1.12
N VAL A 22 6.77 -8.97 1.79
CA VAL A 22 6.71 -7.64 2.41
C VAL A 22 6.90 -6.57 1.34
N TYR A 23 6.14 -5.48 1.45
CA TYR A 23 6.29 -4.31 0.61
C TYR A 23 6.33 -3.03 1.43
N GLU A 24 7.03 -2.04 0.91
CA GLU A 24 7.05 -0.66 1.42
C GLU A 24 6.11 0.21 0.60
N ILE A 25 5.39 1.11 1.25
CA ILE A 25 4.60 2.14 0.58
C ILE A 25 5.51 3.35 0.32
N ILE A 26 5.79 3.65 -0.94
CA ILE A 26 6.85 4.61 -1.30
C ILE A 26 6.34 5.95 -1.84
N ALA A 27 5.12 6.02 -2.38
CA ALA A 27 4.55 7.28 -2.88
C ALA A 27 3.02 7.22 -3.04
N GLU A 28 2.40 8.39 -3.23
CA GLU A 28 1.02 8.49 -3.72
C GLU A 28 0.93 7.90 -5.13
N GLY A 29 -0.18 7.23 -5.42
CA GLY A 29 -0.48 6.68 -6.73
C GLY A 29 -1.54 7.51 -7.46
N LYS A 30 -2.33 6.84 -8.29
CA LYS A 30 -3.38 7.46 -9.10
C LYS A 30 -4.69 7.50 -8.33
N LYS A 31 -5.47 8.55 -8.58
CA LYS A 31 -6.91 8.51 -8.29
C LYS A 31 -7.59 7.65 -9.34
N LEU A 32 -8.38 6.68 -8.88
CA LEU A 32 -9.17 5.81 -9.71
C LEU A 32 -10.59 6.40 -9.90
N PRO A 33 -11.34 5.94 -10.91
CA PRO A 33 -12.78 6.19 -10.99
C PRO A 33 -13.48 5.76 -9.69
N GLU A 34 -14.65 6.35 -9.42
CA GLU A 34 -15.48 6.01 -8.25
C GLU A 34 -14.91 6.38 -6.87
N GLY A 35 -13.80 7.12 -6.83
CA GLY A 35 -13.25 7.68 -5.59
C GLY A 35 -12.28 6.75 -4.86
N ASP A 36 -11.88 5.64 -5.47
CA ASP A 36 -10.75 4.82 -5.01
C ASP A 36 -9.41 5.48 -5.42
N GLU A 37 -8.32 5.07 -4.79
CA GLU A 37 -6.97 5.55 -5.08
C GLU A 37 -5.93 4.46 -4.91
N THR A 38 -4.83 4.58 -5.62
CA THR A 38 -3.68 3.69 -5.48
C THR A 38 -2.55 4.38 -4.73
N LEU A 39 -1.65 3.57 -4.18
CA LEU A 39 -0.34 3.98 -3.72
C LEU A 39 0.71 3.23 -4.54
N ARG A 40 1.89 3.83 -4.70
CA ARG A 40 3.03 3.13 -5.27
C ARG A 40 3.73 2.37 -4.16
N ILE A 41 3.97 1.10 -4.37
CA ILE A 41 4.66 0.22 -3.42
C ILE A 41 5.94 -0.33 -4.05
N ARG A 42 6.88 -0.75 -3.20
CA ARG A 42 8.05 -1.54 -3.58
C ARG A 42 8.04 -2.86 -2.85
N VAL A 43 8.05 -3.97 -3.58
CA VAL A 43 8.21 -5.30 -3.00
C VAL A 43 9.66 -5.44 -2.53
N ILE A 44 9.88 -5.71 -1.24
CA ILE A 44 11.22 -5.66 -0.63
C ILE A 44 12.15 -6.73 -1.21
N GLU A 45 11.61 -7.93 -1.43
CA GLU A 45 12.40 -9.09 -1.86
C GLU A 45 12.87 -8.97 -3.32
N SER A 46 12.04 -8.45 -4.21
CA SER A 46 12.35 -8.34 -5.65
C SER A 46 12.83 -6.95 -6.08
N GLY A 47 12.52 -5.91 -5.30
CA GLY A 47 12.71 -4.51 -5.70
C GLY A 47 11.69 -4.02 -6.73
N GLU A 48 10.71 -4.84 -7.11
CA GLU A 48 9.67 -4.46 -8.07
C GLU A 48 8.80 -3.33 -7.51
N GLU A 49 8.49 -2.34 -8.35
CA GLU A 49 7.61 -1.24 -8.01
C GLU A 49 6.32 -1.29 -8.83
N LEU A 50 5.18 -1.20 -8.16
CA LEU A 50 3.87 -1.27 -8.78
C LEU A 50 2.87 -0.34 -8.08
N GLU A 51 1.76 -0.06 -8.76
CA GLU A 51 0.60 0.59 -8.16
C GLU A 51 -0.28 -0.45 -7.48
N TYR A 52 -0.72 -0.15 -6.25
CA TYR A 52 -1.53 -1.05 -5.45
C TYR A 52 -2.68 -0.29 -4.77
N LYS A 53 -3.87 -0.89 -4.73
CA LYS A 53 -5.08 -0.19 -4.28
C LYS A 53 -5.01 0.12 -2.79
N LEU A 54 -5.49 1.31 -2.41
CA LEU A 54 -5.55 1.70 -1.01
C LEU A 54 -6.41 0.73 -0.21
N THR A 55 -7.53 0.26 -0.75
CA THR A 55 -8.40 -0.72 -0.08
C THR A 55 -7.64 -1.99 0.29
N ASP A 56 -6.90 -2.55 -0.67
CA ASP A 56 -6.15 -3.78 -0.48
C ASP A 56 -5.01 -3.58 0.53
N ILE A 57 -4.33 -2.42 0.46
CA ILE A 57 -3.32 -2.01 1.44
C ILE A 57 -3.92 -1.95 2.85
N LEU A 58 -5.13 -1.39 3.02
CA LEU A 58 -5.74 -1.25 4.34
C LEU A 58 -6.12 -2.61 4.95
N ASP A 59 -6.52 -3.56 4.11
CA ASP A 59 -6.88 -4.93 4.50
C ASP A 59 -5.66 -5.81 4.80
N ASP A 60 -4.54 -5.57 4.14
CA ASP A 60 -3.29 -6.29 4.37
C ASP A 60 -2.77 -6.09 5.81
N PRO A 61 -2.24 -7.14 6.48
CA PRO A 61 -1.68 -7.00 7.81
C PRO A 61 -0.49 -6.04 7.81
N LYS A 62 -0.40 -5.24 8.88
CA LYS A 62 0.78 -4.42 9.16
C LYS A 62 1.97 -5.33 9.45
N GLU A 63 3.10 -5.04 8.83
CA GLU A 63 4.37 -5.67 9.19
C GLU A 63 5.00 -4.89 10.37
N ARG A 64 5.73 -5.60 11.25
CA ARG A 64 6.32 -5.01 12.46
C ARG A 64 7.68 -4.39 12.23
#